data_AF-A0A8B8DY38-F1
#
_entry.id   AF-A0A8B8DY38-F1
#
_cell.length_a   1.000
_cell.length_b   1.000
_cell.length_c   1.000
_cell.angle_alpha   90.00
_cell.angle_beta   90.00
_cell.angle_gamma   90.00
#
_symmetry.space_group_name_H-M   'P 1'
#
loop_
_entity.id
_entity.type
_entity.pdbx_description
1 polymer ?
#
loop_
_entity_poly.entity_id
_entity_poly.type
_entity_poly.pdbx_seq_one_letter_code
_entity_poly.pdbx_strand_id
1 'polypeptide(L)'
;MKSPVVYITRIETFSACHRLHSGQLGEEENKNIFGKCNNPNGHGHNYKVEVTVKGPVNPVTGMVMNIVDLKMFIQKAIMNNLDHKNIDKDVPYFKDKVSTTENLAVYIWDELQKDLPANLLYEIKIHETDKNVVYYRGEEHN
;
A
#
# COMPACT_ATOMS: atom_id res chain seq x y z
N MET A 1 -0.10 33.96 -12.23
CA MET A 1 1.06 33.09 -12.55
C MET A 1 0.63 31.64 -12.37
N LYS A 2 1.06 30.71 -13.24
CA LYS A 2 0.79 29.28 -13.03
C LYS A 2 1.73 28.78 -11.92
N SER A 3 1.19 28.19 -10.86
CA SER A 3 2.02 27.52 -9.86
C SER A 3 2.65 26.25 -10.44
N PRO A 4 3.93 25.94 -10.15
CA PRO A 4 4.52 24.68 -10.55
C PRO A 4 3.81 23.51 -9.84
N VAL A 5 3.73 22.36 -10.51
CA VAL A 5 3.27 21.10 -9.91
C VAL A 5 4.47 20.34 -9.37
N VAL A 6 4.40 19.94 -8.10
CA VAL A 6 5.49 19.25 -7.38
C VAL A 6 4.94 17.96 -6.77
N TYR A 7 5.84 17.01 -6.53
CA TYR A 7 5.56 15.71 -5.92
C TYR A 7 6.21 15.66 -4.54
N ILE A 8 5.47 15.16 -3.55
CA ILE A 8 5.98 14.90 -2.20
C ILE A 8 5.84 13.40 -1.95
N THR A 9 6.94 12.74 -1.64
CA THR A 9 6.95 11.34 -1.22
C THR A 9 7.27 11.26 0.26
N ARG A 10 6.40 10.61 1.03
CA ARG A 10 6.66 10.23 2.41
C ARG A 10 6.85 8.72 2.48
N ILE A 11 7.88 8.29 3.20
CA ILE A 11 8.26 6.89 3.35
C ILE A 11 7.99 6.45 4.78
N GLU A 12 7.35 5.30 4.94
CA GLU A 12 7.19 4.61 6.23
C GLU A 12 7.54 3.13 6.05
N THR A 13 7.79 2.45 7.17
CA THR A 13 8.04 1.00 7.21
C THR A 13 7.09 0.35 8.20
N PHE A 14 6.52 -0.79 7.86
CA PHE A 14 5.72 -1.61 8.77
C PHE A 14 6.11 -3.09 8.66
N SER A 15 5.95 -3.82 9.76
CA SER A 15 6.24 -5.25 9.82
C SER A 15 4.95 -6.05 9.81
N ALA A 16 4.77 -6.97 8.87
CA ALA A 16 3.57 -7.80 8.82
C ALA A 16 3.87 -9.22 8.34
N CYS A 17 3.04 -10.18 8.76
CA CYS A 17 3.06 -11.54 8.25
C CYS A 17 1.86 -11.85 7.36
N HIS A 18 2.01 -12.80 6.43
CA HIS A 18 0.97 -13.23 5.52
C HIS A 18 1.23 -14.64 4.96
N ARG A 19 0.26 -15.19 4.22
CA ARG A 19 0.36 -16.41 3.44
C ARG A 19 -0.33 -16.19 2.10
N LEU A 20 0.41 -16.33 1.00
CA LEU A 20 -0.22 -16.29 -0.33
C LEU A 20 -1.02 -17.57 -0.55
N HIS A 21 -2.34 -17.48 -0.46
CA HIS A 21 -3.26 -18.60 -0.66
C HIS A 21 -4.59 -18.08 -1.21
N SER A 22 -5.09 -18.73 -2.26
CA SER A 22 -6.40 -18.45 -2.83
C SER A 22 -7.39 -19.53 -2.40
N GLY A 23 -8.51 -19.10 -1.80
CA GLY A 23 -9.64 -19.98 -1.48
C GLY A 23 -10.40 -20.52 -2.70
N GLN A 24 -10.05 -20.05 -3.91
CA GLN A 24 -10.65 -20.52 -5.16
C GLN A 24 -9.84 -21.65 -5.83
N LEU A 25 -8.66 -21.98 -5.29
CA LEU A 25 -7.75 -22.98 -5.86
C LEU A 25 -7.61 -24.18 -4.91
N GLY A 26 -7.27 -25.34 -5.46
CA GLY A 26 -6.92 -26.50 -4.66
C GLY A 26 -5.60 -26.32 -3.90
N GLU A 27 -5.32 -27.18 -2.92
CA GLU A 27 -4.08 -27.13 -2.13
C GLU A 27 -2.82 -27.34 -2.99
N GLU A 28 -2.85 -28.31 -3.91
CA GLU A 28 -1.72 -28.58 -4.80
C GLU A 28 -1.46 -27.42 -5.77
N GLU A 29 -2.53 -26.84 -6.31
CA GLU A 29 -2.46 -25.69 -7.21
C GLU A 29 -1.91 -24.45 -6.49
N ASN A 30 -2.40 -24.16 -5.28
CA ASN A 30 -1.85 -23.10 -4.42
C ASN A 30 -0.34 -23.29 -4.17
N LYS A 31 0.07 -24.52 -3.83
CA LYS A 31 1.47 -24.85 -3.59
C LYS A 31 2.32 -24.67 -4.86
N ASN A 32 1.80 -25.04 -6.03
CA ASN A 32 2.50 -24.92 -7.29
C ASN A 32 2.64 -23.46 -7.75
N ILE A 33 1.61 -22.64 -7.56
CA ILE A 33 1.60 -21.22 -7.97
C ILE A 33 2.42 -20.36 -7.00
N PHE A 34 2.16 -20.46 -5.70
CA PHE A 34 2.74 -19.56 -4.70
C PHE A 34 4.01 -20.13 -4.03
N GLY A 35 4.29 -21.44 -4.23
CA GLY A 35 5.51 -22.07 -3.75
C GLY A 35 5.76 -21.86 -2.25
N LYS A 36 6.95 -21.35 -1.91
CA LYS A 36 7.33 -21.10 -0.51
C LYS A 36 6.44 -20.07 0.19
N CYS A 37 5.83 -19.14 -0.55
CA CYS A 37 4.94 -18.12 0.01
C CYS A 37 3.59 -18.70 0.48
N ASN A 38 3.27 -19.94 0.09
CA ASN A 38 2.08 -20.67 0.58
C ASN A 38 2.32 -21.46 1.88
N ASN A 39 3.46 -21.30 2.57
CA ASN A 39 3.73 -21.96 3.85
C ASN A 39 2.50 -21.91 4.78
N PRO A 40 1.96 -23.04 5.29
CA PRO A 40 0.73 -23.06 6.08
C PRO A 40 0.76 -22.16 7.34
N ASN A 41 1.96 -21.94 7.90
CA ASN A 41 2.18 -21.07 9.05
C ASN A 41 2.53 -19.62 8.68
N GLY A 42 2.52 -19.29 7.38
CA GLY A 42 2.86 -17.99 6.84
C GLY A 42 4.36 -17.69 6.84
N HIS A 43 4.66 -16.44 6.50
CA HIS A 43 5.97 -15.79 6.57
C HIS A 43 5.73 -14.28 6.73
N GLY A 44 6.77 -13.45 6.79
CA GLY A 44 6.56 -12.01 6.93
C GLY A 44 7.70 -11.18 6.36
N HIS A 45 7.42 -9.88 6.29
CA HIS A 45 8.29 -8.89 5.67
C HIS A 45 8.31 -7.60 6.49
N ASN A 46 9.38 -6.84 6.30
CA ASN A 46 9.46 -5.44 6.72
C ASN A 46 9.18 -4.59 5.47
N TYR A 47 7.89 -4.35 5.23
CA TYR A 47 7.46 -3.59 4.07
C TYR A 47 7.89 -2.14 4.20
N LYS A 48 8.50 -1.59 3.15
CA LYS A 48 8.71 -0.14 3.01
C LYS A 48 7.70 0.41 2.02
N VAL A 49 6.88 1.35 2.46
CA VAL A 49 5.87 2.01 1.63
C VAL A 49 6.25 3.47 1.38
N GLU A 50 6.22 3.86 0.12
CA GLU A 50 6.37 5.23 -0.34
C GLU A 50 4.99 5.72 -0.81
N VAL A 51 4.48 6.76 -0.17
CA VAL A 51 3.23 7.42 -0.54
C VAL A 51 3.58 8.74 -1.18
N THR A 52 3.25 8.88 -2.46
CA THR A 52 3.50 10.09 -3.24
C THR A 52 2.20 10.83 -3.50
N VAL A 53 2.17 12.10 -3.10
CA VAL A 53 1.13 13.06 -3.49
C VAL A 53 1.68 14.07 -4.48
N LYS A 54 0.83 14.64 -5.34
CA LYS A 54 1.19 15.69 -6.30
C LYS A 54 0.17 16.82 -6.30
N GLY A 55 0.63 18.02 -6.60
CA GLY A 55 -0.25 19.18 -6.74
C GLY A 55 0.49 20.49 -6.96
N PRO A 56 -0.24 21.59 -7.17
CA PRO A 56 0.36 22.91 -7.31
C PRO A 56 0.98 23.38 -6.00
N VAL A 57 2.11 24.08 -6.08
CA VAL A 57 2.68 24.76 -4.91
C VAL A 57 1.79 25.94 -4.53
N ASN A 58 1.29 25.94 -3.29
CA ASN A 58 0.54 27.05 -2.75
C ASN A 58 1.45 28.30 -2.68
N PRO A 59 1.04 29.45 -3.25
CA PRO A 59 1.90 30.63 -3.37
C PRO A 59 2.16 31.34 -2.04
N VAL A 60 1.36 31.06 -1.00
CA VAL A 60 1.51 31.65 0.34
C VAL A 60 2.33 30.73 1.24
N THR A 61 2.00 29.43 1.26
CA THR A 61 2.60 28.48 2.19
C THR A 61 3.81 27.75 1.62
N GLY A 62 3.99 27.75 0.29
CA GLY A 62 5.05 27.00 -0.39
C GLY A 62 4.86 25.48 -0.39
N MET A 63 3.68 24.97 0.00
CA MET A 63 3.41 23.54 0.14
C MET A 63 2.43 23.03 -0.94
N VAL A 64 2.59 21.77 -1.32
CA VAL A 64 1.53 21.00 -2.01
C VAL A 64 0.48 20.52 -0.99
N MET A 65 0.97 19.97 0.13
CA MET A 65 0.21 19.51 1.28
C MET A 65 1.09 19.66 2.52
N ASN A 66 0.48 19.90 3.69
CA ASN A 66 1.19 19.87 4.95
C ASN A 66 1.64 18.43 5.26
N ILE A 67 2.94 18.24 5.51
CA ILE A 67 3.51 16.90 5.72
C ILE A 67 3.04 16.23 7.02
N VAL A 68 2.57 17.03 7.99
CA VAL A 68 1.96 16.53 9.23
C VAL A 68 0.62 15.86 8.92
N ASP A 69 -0.19 16.46 8.03
CA ASP A 69 -1.46 15.89 7.60
C ASP A 69 -1.21 14.59 6.81
N LEU A 70 -0.25 14.60 5.88
CA LEU A 70 0.15 13.39 5.14
C LEU A 70 0.57 12.26 6.09
N LYS A 71 1.33 12.56 7.15
CA LYS A 71 1.70 11.58 8.18
C LYS A 71 0.45 11.00 8.86
N MET A 72 -0.53 11.84 9.20
CA MET A 72 -1.77 11.39 9.86
C MET A 72 -2.60 10.47 8.95
N PHE A 73 -2.72 10.79 7.66
CA PHE A 73 -3.40 9.93 6.69
C PHE A 73 -2.69 8.57 6.54
N ILE A 74 -1.35 8.57 6.43
CA ILE A 74 -0.57 7.34 6.36
C ILE A 74 -0.69 6.53 7.65
N GLN A 75 -0.65 7.16 8.82
CA GLN A 75 -0.83 6.48 10.10
C GLN A 75 -2.18 5.75 10.15
N LYS A 76 -3.26 6.43 9.72
CA LYS A 76 -4.61 5.87 9.73
C LYS A 76 -4.79 4.74 8.71
N ALA A 77 -4.35 4.96 7.47
CA ALA A 77 -4.57 4.03 6.37
C ALA A 77 -3.65 2.79 6.44
N ILE A 78 -2.39 3.00 6.83
CA ILE A 78 -1.33 1.98 6.78
C ILE A 78 -1.00 1.49 8.18
N MET A 79 -0.40 2.34 9.02
CA MET A 79 0.26 1.88 10.24
C MET A 79 -0.72 1.24 11.24
N ASN A 80 -1.88 1.86 11.47
CA ASN A 80 -2.87 1.34 12.41
C ASN A 80 -3.47 -0.01 11.96
N ASN A 81 -3.51 -0.25 10.65
CA ASN A 81 -4.18 -1.41 10.06
C ASN A 81 -3.21 -2.55 9.71
N LEU A 82 -1.93 -2.25 9.45
CA LEU A 82 -0.98 -3.20 8.87
C LEU A 82 0.24 -3.47 9.75
N ASP A 83 0.66 -2.51 10.59
CA ASP A 83 1.86 -2.70 11.39
C ASP A 83 1.65 -3.70 12.53
N HIS A 84 2.59 -4.63 12.66
CA HIS A 84 2.56 -5.76 13.59
C HIS A 84 1.29 -6.62 13.46
N LYS A 85 0.78 -6.80 12.24
CA LYS A 85 -0.41 -7.61 11.93
C LYS A 85 -0.10 -8.86 11.10
N ASN A 86 -1.03 -9.80 11.14
CA ASN A 86 -1.20 -10.79 10.08
C ASN A 86 -2.18 -10.24 9.04
N ILE A 87 -1.73 -10.02 7.81
CA ILE A 87 -2.53 -9.39 6.75
C ILE A 87 -3.81 -10.19 6.48
N ASP A 88 -3.72 -11.51 6.34
CA ASP A 88 -4.86 -12.36 5.99
C ASP A 88 -5.89 -12.50 7.12
N LYS A 89 -5.46 -12.40 8.37
CA LYS A 89 -6.30 -12.66 9.56
C LYS A 89 -6.83 -11.40 10.22
N ASP A 90 -6.02 -10.34 10.27
CA ASP A 90 -6.32 -9.14 11.04
C ASP A 90 -6.89 -8.01 10.17
N VAL A 91 -6.78 -8.11 8.84
CA VAL A 91 -7.23 -7.07 7.89
C VAL A 91 -8.42 -7.60 7.09
N PRO A 92 -9.66 -7.15 7.38
CA PRO A 92 -10.87 -7.69 6.76
C PRO A 92 -10.87 -7.73 5.23
N TYR A 93 -10.19 -6.77 4.59
CA TYR A 93 -10.07 -6.70 3.13
C TYR A 93 -9.42 -7.96 2.50
N PHE A 94 -8.52 -8.62 3.21
CA PHE A 94 -7.76 -9.78 2.71
C PHE A 94 -8.40 -11.13 3.04
N LYS A 95 -9.58 -11.14 3.67
CA LYS A 95 -10.29 -12.39 3.94
C LYS A 95 -10.61 -13.19 2.67
N ASP A 96 -10.99 -12.48 1.61
CA ASP A 96 -11.40 -13.06 0.32
C ASP A 96 -10.49 -12.62 -0.84
N LYS A 97 -9.34 -12.00 -0.54
CA LYS A 97 -8.35 -11.52 -1.52
C LYS A 97 -6.95 -12.01 -1.12
N VAL A 98 -6.21 -12.54 -2.08
CA VAL A 98 -4.83 -12.99 -1.84
C VAL A 98 -3.95 -11.79 -1.48
N SER A 99 -3.19 -11.88 -0.38
CA SER A 99 -2.35 -10.81 0.16
C SER A 99 -1.04 -10.56 -0.60
N THR A 100 -1.09 -10.55 -1.94
CA THR A 100 0.09 -10.20 -2.76
C THR A 100 0.45 -8.72 -2.59
N THR A 101 1.69 -8.34 -2.93
CA THR A 101 2.12 -6.93 -2.84
C THR A 101 1.31 -6.03 -3.76
N GLU A 102 0.82 -6.54 -4.89
CA GLU A 102 -0.10 -5.84 -5.80
C GLU A 102 -1.44 -5.53 -5.14
N ASN A 103 -2.11 -6.53 -4.55
CA ASN A 103 -3.37 -6.31 -3.85
C ASN A 103 -3.20 -5.41 -2.62
N LEU A 104 -2.02 -5.43 -1.98
CA LEU A 104 -1.66 -4.54 -0.90
C LEU A 104 -1.48 -3.08 -1.36
N ALA A 105 -0.89 -2.85 -2.53
CA ALA A 105 -0.79 -1.53 -3.12
C ALA A 105 -2.17 -0.94 -3.46
N VAL A 106 -3.08 -1.76 -3.99
CA VAL A 106 -4.47 -1.38 -4.26
C VAL A 106 -5.20 -1.08 -2.94
N TYR A 107 -5.09 -1.94 -1.93
CA TYR A 107 -5.68 -1.70 -0.62
C TYR A 107 -5.24 -0.37 0.00
N ILE A 108 -3.92 -0.10 0.03
CA ILE A 108 -3.37 1.13 0.60
C ILE A 108 -3.84 2.36 -0.18
N TRP A 109 -3.90 2.25 -1.52
CA TRP A 109 -4.45 3.30 -2.37
C TRP A 109 -5.91 3.61 -2.00
N ASP A 110 -6.75 2.58 -1.91
CA ASP A 110 -8.17 2.72 -1.59
C ASP A 110 -8.39 3.30 -0.18
N GLU A 111 -7.62 2.86 0.83
CA GLU A 111 -7.69 3.42 2.18
C GLU A 111 -7.29 4.90 2.21
N LEU A 112 -6.24 5.29 1.50
CA LEU A 112 -5.78 6.68 1.44
C LEU A 112 -6.78 7.58 0.70
N GLN A 113 -7.39 7.10 -0.39
CA GLN A 113 -8.36 7.87 -1.17
C GLN A 113 -9.64 8.21 -0.40
N LYS A 114 -9.97 7.49 0.68
CA LYS A 114 -11.14 7.80 1.52
C LYS A 114 -11.01 9.14 2.26
N ASP A 115 -9.80 9.49 2.66
CA ASP A 115 -9.54 10.64 3.54
C ASP A 115 -8.68 11.73 2.87
N LEU A 116 -7.86 11.38 1.88
CA LEU A 116 -7.06 12.36 1.16
C LEU A 116 -7.94 13.28 0.30
N PRO A 117 -7.58 14.57 0.17
CA PRO A 117 -8.23 15.44 -0.79
C PRO A 117 -8.12 14.89 -2.21
N ALA A 118 -9.22 15.01 -2.96
CA ALA A 118 -9.31 14.49 -4.33
C ALA A 118 -8.17 15.00 -5.22
N ASN A 119 -7.69 14.12 -6.11
CA ASN A 119 -6.64 14.39 -7.10
C ASN A 119 -5.23 14.72 -6.54
N LEU A 120 -5.00 14.52 -5.24
CA LEU A 120 -3.65 14.66 -4.67
C LEU A 120 -2.84 13.35 -4.73
N LEU A 121 -3.46 12.20 -4.46
CA LEU A 121 -2.74 10.93 -4.46
C LEU A 121 -2.20 10.61 -5.86
N TYR A 122 -0.93 10.24 -5.94
CA TYR A 122 -0.25 10.00 -7.22
C TYR A 122 0.30 8.59 -7.35
N GLU A 123 0.99 8.07 -6.34
CA GLU A 123 1.62 6.75 -6.42
C GLU A 123 1.73 6.14 -5.02
N ILE A 124 1.35 4.88 -4.91
CA ILE A 124 1.74 3.99 -3.82
C ILE A 124 2.83 3.08 -4.36
N LYS A 125 4.00 3.05 -3.72
CA LYS A 125 5.07 2.12 -4.05
C LYS A 125 5.42 1.31 -2.81
N ILE A 126 5.44 -0.02 -2.93
CA ILE A 126 5.72 -0.94 -1.84
C ILE A 126 6.93 -1.78 -2.21
N HIS A 127 7.90 -1.80 -1.31
CA HIS A 127 9.00 -2.74 -1.32
C HIS A 127 8.65 -3.84 -0.33
N GLU A 128 8.27 -5.01 -0.83
CA GLU A 128 8.08 -6.21 0.01
C GLU A 128 9.44 -6.69 0.52
N THR A 129 10.44 -6.64 -0.36
CA THR A 129 11.85 -6.84 -0.04
C THR A 129 12.68 -5.83 -0.83
N ASP A 130 14.00 -5.78 -0.62
CA ASP A 130 14.89 -4.91 -1.41
C ASP A 130 14.90 -5.24 -2.92
N LYS A 131 14.35 -6.39 -3.32
CA LYS A 131 14.36 -6.89 -4.72
C LYS A 131 12.97 -6.98 -5.34
N ASN A 132 11.91 -6.88 -4.54
CA ASN A 132 10.54 -6.99 -4.99
C ASN A 132 9.82 -5.67 -4.73
N VAL A 133 9.47 -4.96 -5.79
CA VAL A 133 8.87 -3.62 -5.70
C VAL A 133 7.65 -3.57 -6.60
N VAL A 134 6.53 -3.10 -6.05
CA VAL A 134 5.28 -2.86 -6.77
C VAL A 134 4.91 -1.39 -6.65
N TYR A 135 4.31 -0.81 -7.68
CA TYR A 135 3.68 0.49 -7.59
C TYR A 135 2.28 0.48 -8.22
N TYR A 136 1.42 1.37 -7.74
CA TYR A 136 0.07 1.57 -8.24
C TYR A 136 -0.29 3.05 -8.23
N ARG A 137 -0.91 3.56 -9.31
CA ARG A 137 -1.31 4.96 -9.44
C ARG A 137 -2.81 5.13 -9.71
N GLY A 138 -3.61 4.12 -9.37
CA GLY A 138 -5.06 4.16 -9.55
C GLY A 138 -5.51 3.90 -10.99
N GLU A 139 -4.66 3.36 -11.86
CA GLU A 139 -5.06 3.01 -13.22
C GLU A 139 -5.96 1.77 -13.23
N GLU A 140 -7.06 1.85 -13.97
CA GLU A 140 -7.93 0.70 -14.28
C GLU A 140 -7.74 0.30 -15.74
N HIS A 141 -7.73 -1.01 -16.01
CA HIS A 141 -7.75 -1.53 -17.37
C HIS A 141 -9.18 -1.89 -17.75
N ASN A 142 -9.67 -1.30 -18.85
CA ASN A 142 -10.97 -1.63 -19.45
C ASN A 142 -10.84 -2.82 -20.41
#